data_AF-A0A9P7BZ74-F1
#
_entry.id   AF-A0A9P7BZ74-F1
#
_cell.length_a   1.000
_cell.length_b   1.000
_cell.length_c   1.000
_cell.angle_alpha   90.00
_cell.angle_beta   90.00
_cell.angle_gamma   90.00
#
_symmetry.space_group_name_H-M   'P 1'
#
loop_
_entity.id
_entity.type
_entity.pdbx_description
1 polymer ?
#
loop_
_entity_poly.entity_id
_entity_poly.type
_entity_poly.pdbx_seq_one_letter_code
_entity_poly.pdbx_strand_id
1 'polypeptide(L)' 'MERDEEGWDIYQSIEYAKALKKIGVDVIDVSGGGNRAKAAYSLFNFAKLYQVEMANAIKHQANIATAAVG' A
#
# COMPACT_ATOMS: atom_id res chain seq x y z
N MET A 1 5.29 -8.32 5.16
CA MET A 1 5.35 -7.47 3.95
C MET A 1 6.66 -7.77 3.25
N GLU A 2 6.62 -8.05 1.95
CA GLU A 2 7.78 -8.47 1.15
C GLU A 2 8.03 -7.49 0.01
N ARG A 3 9.28 -7.45 -0.48
CA ARG A 3 9.66 -6.74 -1.69
C ARG A 3 9.18 -7.53 -2.91
N ASP A 4 8.70 -6.84 -3.94
CA ASP A 4 8.35 -7.42 -5.23
C ASP A 4 9.20 -6.75 -6.31
N GLU A 5 10.26 -7.43 -6.75
CA GLU A 5 11.17 -6.89 -7.78
C GLU A 5 10.54 -6.84 -9.17
N GLU A 6 9.48 -7.63 -9.41
CA GLU A 6 8.80 -7.69 -10.69
C GLU A 6 7.50 -6.86 -10.71
N GLY A 7 7.16 -6.22 -9.60
CA GLY A 7 5.86 -5.60 -9.37
C GLY A 7 5.94 -4.27 -8.63
N TRP A 8 4.84 -3.95 -7.95
CA TRP A 8 4.73 -2.77 -7.11
C TRP A 8 4.64 -3.23 -5.66
N ASP A 9 5.53 -2.77 -4.78
CA ASP A 9 5.55 -3.17 -3.38
C ASP A 9 5.07 -2.06 -2.43
N ILE A 10 4.92 -2.41 -1.15
CA ILE A 10 4.50 -1.47 -0.13
C ILE A 10 5.51 -0.33 0.09
N TYR A 11 6.80 -0.59 -0.12
CA TYR A 11 7.86 0.39 0.11
C TYR A 11 7.83 1.47 -0.98
N GLN A 12 7.57 1.09 -2.23
CA GLN A 12 7.30 2.02 -3.32
C GLN A 12 6.01 2.82 -3.05
N SER A 13 4.97 2.20 -2.50
CA SER A 13 3.75 2.90 -2.08
C SER A 13 4.03 3.97 -1.01
N ILE A 14 4.92 3.68 -0.05
CA ILE A 14 5.35 4.63 0.98
C ILE A 14 6.09 5.82 0.37
N GLU A 15 7.05 5.58 -0.52
CA GLU A 15 7.78 6.68 -1.19
C GLU A 15 6.86 7.51 -2.08
N TYR A 16 5.92 6.86 -2.77
CA TYR A 16 4.92 7.57 -3.56
C TYR A 16 4.00 8.42 -2.68
N ALA A 17 3.52 7.89 -1.56
CA ALA A 17 2.71 8.65 -0.60
C ALA A 17 3.46 9.86 -0.03
N LYS A 18 4.78 9.75 0.23
CA LYS A 18 5.61 10.90 0.61
C LYS A 18 5.66 11.96 -0.49
N ALA A 19 5.76 11.54 -1.75
CA ALA A 19 5.74 12.47 -2.89
C ALA A 19 4.37 13.15 -3.05
N LEU A 20 3.27 12.38 -2.91
CA LEU A 20 1.91 12.90 -2.97
C LEU A 20 1.61 13.91 -1.86
N LYS A 21 2.10 13.66 -0.63
CA LYS A 21 2.00 14.61 0.47
C LYS A 21 2.61 15.97 0.11
N LYS A 22 3.77 15.99 -0.57
CA LYS A 22 4.47 17.24 -0.95
C LYS A 22 3.68 18.10 -1.93
N ILE A 23 2.78 17.50 -2.71
CA ILE A 23 1.93 18.21 -3.68
C ILE A 23 0.53 18.53 -3.14
N GLY A 24 0.27 18.30 -1.84
CA GLY A 24 -0.96 18.70 -1.18
C GLY A 24 -2.05 17.63 -1.12
N VAL A 25 -1.73 16.35 -1.30
CA VAL A 25 -2.70 15.27 -1.03
C VAL A 25 -2.92 15.12 0.48
N ASP A 26 -4.17 15.11 0.92
CA ASP A 26 -4.56 15.04 2.34
C ASP A 26 -4.67 13.60 2.87
N VAL A 27 -5.17 12.68 2.04
CA VAL A 27 -5.47 11.30 2.42
C VAL A 27 -5.13 10.32 1.29
N ILE A 28 -4.61 9.15 1.65
CA ILE A 28 -4.39 8.03 0.74
C ILE A 28 -5.41 6.94 1.04
N ASP A 29 -6.26 6.60 0.08
CA ASP A 29 -7.09 5.40 0.15
C ASP A 29 -6.28 4.17 -0.29
N VAL A 30 -6.02 3.25 0.62
CA VAL A 30 -5.03 2.18 0.44
C VAL A 30 -5.71 0.87 0.10
N SER A 31 -5.54 0.46 -1.15
CA SER A 31 -5.91 -0.88 -1.65
C SER A 31 -4.66 -1.66 -2.11
N GLY A 32 -4.82 -2.89 -2.62
CA GLY A 32 -3.69 -3.74 -3.03
C GLY A 32 -4.05 -4.77 -4.10
N GLY A 33 -3.07 -5.11 -4.94
CA GLY A 33 -3.16 -6.16 -5.96
C GLY A 33 -3.88 -5.74 -7.25
N GLY A 34 -4.17 -6.71 -8.11
CA GLY A 34 -4.99 -6.54 -9.34
C GLY A 34 -4.24 -6.04 -10.58
N ASN A 35 -2.99 -5.61 -10.46
CA ASN A 35 -2.17 -5.10 -11.56
C ASN A 35 -1.38 -6.20 -12.32
N ARG A 36 -1.23 -7.41 -11.74
CA ARG A 36 -0.55 -8.56 -12.35
C ARG A 36 -1.29 -9.86 -12.06
N ALA A 37 -1.27 -10.79 -13.02
CA ALA A 37 -1.85 -12.12 -12.86
C ALA A 37 -1.12 -12.96 -11.79
N LYS A 38 0.19 -12.74 -11.63
CA LYS A 38 1.01 -13.27 -10.54
C LYS A 38 1.56 -12.08 -9.76
N ALA A 39 1.00 -11.83 -8.58
CA ALA A 39 1.58 -10.91 -7.61
C ALA A 39 2.52 -11.70 -6.69
N ALA A 40 3.62 -11.07 -6.22
CA ALA A 40 4.51 -11.72 -5.25
C ALA A 40 3.78 -12.08 -3.95
N TYR A 41 2.81 -11.26 -3.54
CA TYR A 41 1.89 -11.58 -2.45
C TYR A 41 0.75 -12.47 -2.98
N SER A 42 0.67 -13.68 -2.44
CA SER A 42 -0.33 -14.68 -2.83
C SER A 42 -1.75 -14.13 -2.68
N LEU A 43 -2.46 -13.96 -3.80
CA LEU A 43 -3.87 -13.59 -3.86
C LEU A 43 -4.78 -14.55 -3.04
N PHE A 44 -4.28 -15.74 -2.71
CA PHE A 44 -5.01 -16.77 -1.99
C PHE A 44 -4.89 -16.68 -0.46
N ASN A 45 -4.09 -15.72 0.06
CA ASN A 45 -3.83 -15.59 1.50
C ASN A 45 -4.26 -14.23 2.07
N PHE A 46 -5.23 -13.57 1.41
CA PHE A 46 -5.85 -12.35 1.92
C PHE A 46 -6.67 -12.66 3.17
N ALA A 47 -5.99 -12.59 4.33
CA ALA A 47 -6.65 -12.60 5.63
C ALA A 47 -7.64 -11.43 5.73
N LYS A 48 -8.63 -11.55 6.60
CA LYS A 48 -9.52 -10.42 6.92
C LYS A 48 -8.68 -9.20 7.28
N LEU A 49 -9.04 -8.03 6.74
CA LEU A 49 -8.40 -6.76 7.03
C LEU A 49 -6.92 -6.67 6.58
N TYR A 50 -6.44 -7.51 5.65
CA TYR A 50 -5.02 -7.51 5.25
C TYR A 50 -4.52 -6.13 4.75
N GLN A 51 -5.42 -5.32 4.19
CA GLN A 51 -5.11 -3.98 3.68
C GLN A 51 -4.95 -2.95 4.82
N VAL A 52 -5.46 -3.24 6.02
CA VAL A 52 -5.27 -2.37 7.20
C VAL A 52 -3.79 -2.29 7.57
N GLU A 53 -3.04 -3.39 7.47
CA GLU A 53 -1.59 -3.38 7.73
C GLU A 53 -0.84 -2.52 6.71
N MET A 54 -1.23 -2.56 5.43
CA MET A 54 -0.69 -1.70 4.39
C MET A 54 -0.98 -0.22 4.67
N ALA A 55 -2.24 0.09 5.00
CA ALA A 55 -2.66 1.45 5.32
C ALA A 55 -1.95 2.01 6.56
N ASN A 56 -1.72 1.17 7.58
CA ASN A 56 -0.98 1.51 8.78
C ASN A 56 0.49 1.81 8.47
N ALA A 57 1.14 0.98 7.63
CA ALA A 57 2.52 1.20 7.20
C ALA A 57 2.69 2.53 6.47
N ILE A 58 1.82 2.84 5.51
CA ILE A 58 1.86 4.10 4.77
C ILE A 58 1.61 5.29 5.70
N LYS A 59 0.61 5.20 6.59
CA LYS A 59 0.29 6.26 7.55
C LYS A 59 1.50 6.69 8.37
N HIS A 60 2.19 5.72 8.97
CA HIS A 60 3.30 6.00 9.87
C HIS A 60 4.58 6.36 9.14
N GLN A 61 4.89 5.74 8.00
CA GLN A 61 6.16 5.95 7.31
C GLN A 61 6.14 7.14 6.34
N ALA A 62 4.98 7.47 5.75
CA ALA A 62 4.80 8.66 4.91
C ALA A 62 4.23 9.86 5.68
N ASN A 63 3.78 9.67 6.93
CA ASN A 63 3.19 10.70 7.78
C ASN A 63 2.01 11.41 7.08
N ILE A 64 1.12 10.65 6.46
CA ILE A 64 -0.08 11.13 5.76
C ILE A 64 -1.30 10.35 6.25
N ALA A 65 -2.48 10.97 6.27
CA ALA A 65 -3.69 10.26 6.64
C ALA A 65 -3.97 9.12 5.64
N THR A 66 -4.51 8.00 6.13
CA THR A 66 -4.88 6.87 5.28
C THR A 66 -6.30 6.40 5.59
N ALA A 67 -6.98 5.94 4.54
CA ALA A 67 -8.16 5.09 4.64
C ALA A 67 -7.76 3.66 4.23
N ALA A 68 -8.37 2.68 4.90
CA ALA A 68 -8.20 1.27 4.56
C ALA A 68 -9.53 0.74 4.01
N VAL A 69 -9.45 -0.09 2.98
CA VAL A 69 -10.57 -0.88 2.42
C VAL A 69 -10.36 -2.36 2.71
N GLY A 70 -11.40 -3.19 2.58
CA GLY A 70 -11.30 -4.66 2.70
C GLY A 70 -11.62 -5.24 4.07
#